data_AF-A0A059XRU1-F1
#
_entry.id   AF-A0A059XRU1-F1
#
_cell.length_a   1.000
_cell.length_b   1.000
_cell.length_c   1.000
_cell.angle_alpha   90.00
_cell.angle_beta   90.00
_cell.angle_gamma   90.00
#
_symmetry.space_group_name_H-M   'P 1'
#
loop_
_entity.id
_entity.type
_entity.pdbx_description
1 polymer ?
#
loop_
_entity_poly.entity_id
_entity_poly.type
_entity_poly.pdbx_seq_one_letter_code
_entity_poly.pdbx_strand_id
1 'polypeptide(L)'
;MTNKKRYNIRMAGIGGQGVVTASHILSNGMVIMGGESTLVPFFGSEKRLAPVESYVRIANGRIYEIGEIIYPNVIMIFHPQVITHGKSYTMPFYSGLKPNGVVLINSDVPIKLVPDEERELKERNARIFYLPATVLAREKADTDLATNMAMVGAISAIMGIPDLKSLEQSVKERFLGKGFVVSGGTAALDNVIERKFAKKEQLLKKNMEVISAAYNYAVEHNWTEQQQAATA
;
A
#
# COMPACT_ATOMS: atom_id res chain seq x y z
N MET A 1 16.64 7.85 23.29
CA MET A 1 15.29 8.21 22.77
C MET A 1 15.14 7.54 21.42
N THR A 2 14.41 6.44 21.32
CA THR A 2 14.14 5.76 20.03
C THR A 2 13.39 6.73 19.14
N ASN A 3 13.96 7.05 17.96
CA ASN A 3 13.38 8.00 17.03
C ASN A 3 11.96 7.53 16.64
N LYS A 4 10.92 8.25 17.07
CA LYS A 4 9.53 7.83 16.86
C LYS A 4 9.16 8.06 15.40
N LYS A 5 9.21 7.02 14.58
CA LYS A 5 8.65 7.04 13.23
C LYS A 5 7.12 7.00 13.30
N ARG A 6 6.47 7.95 12.62
CA ARG A 6 5.01 8.04 12.48
C ARG A 6 4.68 8.55 11.09
N TYR A 7 3.82 7.82 10.38
CA TYR A 7 3.34 8.21 9.05
C TYR A 7 1.82 8.27 9.02
N ASN A 8 1.30 9.38 8.51
CA ASN A 8 -0.09 9.50 8.11
C ASN A 8 -0.14 9.31 6.59
N ILE A 9 -0.87 8.28 6.15
CA ILE A 9 -0.87 7.80 4.76
C ILE A 9 -2.29 7.92 4.20
N ARG A 10 -2.46 8.68 3.12
CA ARG A 10 -3.69 8.71 2.33
C ARG A 10 -3.49 7.85 1.08
N MET A 11 -4.29 6.80 0.94
CA MET A 11 -4.31 5.96 -0.24
C MET A 11 -5.53 6.30 -1.08
N ALA A 12 -5.36 6.53 -2.37
CA ALA A 12 -6.44 6.82 -3.30
C ALA A 12 -6.33 5.93 -4.54
N GLY A 13 -7.47 5.50 -5.06
CA GLY A 13 -7.54 4.64 -6.22
C GLY A 13 -8.97 4.48 -6.70
N ILE A 14 -9.16 3.47 -7.53
CA ILE A 14 -10.46 3.14 -8.12
C ILE A 14 -10.93 1.78 -7.58
N GLY A 15 -12.23 1.61 -7.42
CA GLY A 15 -12.84 0.34 -7.07
C GLY A 15 -12.26 -0.83 -7.87
N GLY A 16 -11.79 -1.87 -7.16
CA GLY A 16 -11.15 -3.05 -7.76
C GLY A 16 -9.62 -3.09 -7.66
N GLN A 17 -8.95 -1.99 -7.32
CA GLN A 17 -7.47 -1.92 -7.27
C GLN A 17 -6.86 -2.36 -5.94
N GLY A 18 -7.69 -2.81 -4.99
CA GLY A 18 -7.19 -3.34 -3.73
C GLY A 18 -6.64 -2.29 -2.75
N VAL A 19 -7.04 -1.01 -2.87
CA VAL A 19 -6.68 0.09 -1.95
C VAL A 19 -6.94 -0.30 -0.48
N VAL A 20 -8.15 -0.79 -0.18
CA VAL A 20 -8.53 -1.23 1.17
C VAL A 20 -7.73 -2.45 1.61
N THR A 21 -7.38 -3.36 0.70
CA THR A 21 -6.56 -4.53 1.07
C THR A 21 -5.13 -4.11 1.38
N ALA A 22 -4.54 -3.20 0.59
CA ALA A 22 -3.22 -2.64 0.87
C ALA A 22 -3.18 -1.92 2.23
N SER A 23 -4.20 -1.11 2.54
CA SER A 23 -4.25 -0.41 3.82
C SER A 23 -4.34 -1.37 5.01
N HIS A 24 -5.13 -2.44 4.90
CA HIS A 24 -5.16 -3.50 5.91
C HIS A 24 -3.81 -4.20 6.09
N ILE A 25 -3.14 -4.56 4.98
CA ILE A 25 -1.85 -5.27 5.04
C ILE A 25 -0.78 -4.38 5.66
N LEU A 26 -0.70 -3.12 5.26
CA LEU A 26 0.27 -2.17 5.81
C LEU A 26 0.01 -1.91 7.31
N SER A 27 -1.26 -1.71 7.67
CA SER A 27 -1.70 -1.50 9.06
C SER A 27 -1.35 -2.71 9.93
N ASN A 28 -1.72 -3.92 9.49
CA ASN A 28 -1.49 -5.12 10.27
C ASN A 28 0.00 -5.49 10.34
N GLY A 29 0.77 -5.25 9.27
CA GLY A 29 2.23 -5.36 9.30
C GLY A 29 2.86 -4.45 10.37
N MET A 30 2.35 -3.23 10.56
CA MET A 30 2.81 -2.35 11.64
C MET A 30 2.50 -2.92 13.03
N VAL A 31 1.30 -3.47 13.20
CA VAL A 31 0.88 -4.10 14.47
C VAL A 31 1.73 -5.33 14.78
N ILE A 32 2.02 -6.17 13.78
CA ILE A 32 2.89 -7.35 13.92
C ILE A 32 4.31 -6.97 14.32
N MET A 33 4.85 -5.86 13.80
CA MET A 33 6.15 -5.31 14.20
C MET A 33 6.16 -4.83 15.67
N GLY A 34 5.00 -4.71 16.33
CA GLY A 34 4.86 -4.21 17.69
C GLY A 34 4.57 -2.70 17.78
N GLY A 35 4.23 -2.07 16.66
CA GLY A 35 3.76 -0.68 16.63
C GLY A 35 2.26 -0.55 16.77
N GLU A 36 1.77 0.67 16.62
CA GLU A 36 0.34 0.98 16.56
C GLU A 36 -0.07 1.41 15.16
N SER A 37 -1.33 1.12 14.82
CA SER A 37 -1.93 1.54 13.58
C SER A 37 -3.41 1.86 13.75
N THR A 38 -3.89 2.85 13.01
CA THR A 38 -5.33 3.10 12.82
C THR A 38 -5.63 3.10 11.33
N LEU A 39 -6.72 2.46 10.93
CA LEU A 39 -7.18 2.50 9.54
C LEU A 39 -8.62 2.97 9.45
N VAL A 40 -8.92 3.76 8.42
CA VAL A 40 -10.27 4.20 8.07
C VAL A 40 -10.42 4.09 6.55
N PRO A 41 -11.10 3.07 6.02
CA PRO A 41 -11.46 3.03 4.61
C PRO A 41 -12.62 4.01 4.34
N PHE A 42 -12.59 4.67 3.18
CA PHE A 42 -13.62 5.62 2.75
C PHE A 42 -14.00 5.35 1.29
N PHE A 43 -15.26 4.99 1.07
CA PHE A 43 -15.81 4.72 -0.25
C PHE A 43 -17.31 4.98 -0.25
N GLY A 44 -17.81 5.52 -1.36
CA GLY A 44 -19.23 5.80 -1.55
C GLY A 44 -20.04 4.54 -1.90
N SER A 45 -21.35 4.71 -2.02
CA SER A 45 -22.30 3.65 -2.41
C SER A 45 -22.23 3.26 -3.89
N GLU A 46 -21.41 3.94 -4.68
CA GLU A 46 -21.24 3.74 -6.12
C GLU A 46 -20.54 2.40 -6.43
N LYS A 47 -21.12 1.60 -7.35
CA LYS A 47 -20.73 0.20 -7.54
C LYS A 47 -19.59 -0.04 -8.54
N ARG A 48 -19.33 0.86 -9.50
CA ARG A 48 -18.33 0.62 -10.57
C ARG A 48 -17.47 1.85 -10.82
N LEU A 49 -16.15 1.64 -10.84
CA LEU A 49 -15.14 2.68 -11.09
C LEU A 49 -15.23 3.91 -10.16
N ALA A 50 -15.88 3.74 -9.01
CA ALA A 50 -16.00 4.77 -7.99
C ALA A 50 -14.62 5.07 -7.40
N PRO A 51 -14.36 6.33 -7.02
CA PRO A 51 -13.23 6.69 -6.17
C PRO A 51 -13.24 5.84 -4.90
N VAL A 52 -12.07 5.39 -4.48
CA VAL A 52 -11.86 4.69 -3.20
C VAL A 52 -10.68 5.33 -2.52
N GLU A 53 -10.86 5.73 -1.27
CA GLU A 53 -9.80 6.22 -0.41
C GLU A 53 -9.65 5.32 0.82
N SER A 54 -8.45 5.31 1.40
CA SER A 54 -8.20 4.71 2.69
C SER A 54 -7.11 5.46 3.42
N TYR A 55 -7.37 5.73 4.70
CA TYR A 55 -6.49 6.47 5.58
C TYR A 55 -5.83 5.50 6.54
N VAL A 56 -4.50 5.51 6.60
CA VAL A 56 -3.72 4.68 7.50
C VAL A 56 -2.77 5.55 8.29
N ARG A 57 -2.75 5.39 9.61
CA ARG A 57 -1.70 5.93 10.46
C ARG A 57 -0.91 4.76 10.99
N ILE A 58 0.42 4.82 10.87
CA ILE A 58 1.33 3.83 11.45
C ILE A 58 2.35 4.53 12.33
N ALA A 59 2.71 3.96 13.47
CA ALA A 59 3.73 4.51 14.35
C ALA A 59 4.38 3.46 15.26
N ASN A 60 5.63 3.70 15.67
CA ASN A 60 6.30 2.94 16.74
C ASN A 60 5.89 3.42 18.15
N GLY A 61 4.77 4.12 18.27
CA GLY A 61 4.27 4.68 19.52
C GLY A 61 2.77 4.96 19.41
N ARG A 62 2.19 5.50 20.49
CA ARG A 62 0.73 5.59 20.61
C ARG A 62 0.07 6.48 19.55
N ILE A 63 -1.05 6.00 18.99
CA ILE A 63 -1.95 6.75 18.11
C ILE A 63 -3.31 6.85 18.79
N TYR A 64 -3.77 8.08 19.00
CA TYR A 64 -5.07 8.36 19.61
C TYR A 64 -6.11 8.85 18.59
N GLU A 65 -5.64 9.32 17.44
CA GLU A 65 -6.46 9.92 16.41
C GLU A 65 -7.11 8.86 15.51
N ILE A 66 -8.42 8.94 15.39
CA ILE A 66 -9.24 8.11 14.49
C ILE A 66 -9.96 9.04 13.52
N GLY A 67 -10.08 8.63 12.27
CA GLY A 67 -10.78 9.40 11.21
C GLY A 67 -9.91 9.68 10.00
N GLU A 68 -10.39 10.56 9.14
CA GLU A 68 -9.73 10.98 7.90
C GLU A 68 -8.37 11.65 8.17
N ILE A 69 -7.49 11.62 7.17
CA ILE A 69 -6.17 12.28 7.24
C ILE A 69 -6.20 13.51 6.34
N ILE A 70 -6.32 14.68 6.99
CA ILE A 70 -6.27 15.98 6.31
C ILE A 70 -4.82 16.32 5.90
N TYR A 71 -3.84 16.01 6.75
CA TYR A 71 -2.43 16.35 6.53
C TYR A 71 -1.55 15.09 6.44
N PRO A 72 -1.47 14.42 5.26
CA PRO A 72 -0.66 13.23 5.07
C PRO A 72 0.85 13.53 4.97
N ASN A 73 1.65 12.58 5.45
CA ASN A 73 3.08 12.47 5.14
C ASN A 73 3.31 11.75 3.82
N VAL A 74 2.39 10.84 3.47
CA VAL A 74 2.48 9.96 2.32
C VAL A 74 1.14 9.93 1.61
N ILE A 75 1.18 10.08 0.29
CA ILE A 75 0.03 9.86 -0.59
C ILE A 75 0.37 8.71 -1.53
N MET A 76 -0.51 7.71 -1.59
CA MET A 76 -0.37 6.57 -2.51
C MET A 76 -1.49 6.62 -3.54
N ILE A 77 -1.15 6.65 -4.81
CA ILE A 77 -2.07 6.71 -5.93
C ILE A 77 -2.03 5.37 -6.67
N PHE A 78 -3.11 4.59 -6.58
CA PHE A 78 -3.19 3.24 -7.17
C PHE A 78 -3.55 3.28 -8.66
N HIS A 79 -3.98 4.44 -9.19
CA HIS A 79 -4.27 4.63 -10.60
C HIS A 79 -4.05 6.06 -11.10
N PRO A 80 -3.52 6.24 -12.32
CA PRO A 80 -3.34 7.57 -12.92
C PRO A 80 -4.63 8.40 -13.05
N GLN A 81 -5.80 7.77 -13.23
CA GLN A 81 -7.09 8.50 -13.32
C GLN A 81 -7.50 9.22 -12.03
N VAL A 82 -6.92 8.88 -10.87
CA VAL A 82 -7.11 9.68 -9.66
C VAL A 82 -6.63 11.11 -9.90
N ILE A 83 -5.51 11.26 -10.61
CA ILE A 83 -4.91 12.55 -10.96
C ILE A 83 -5.57 13.11 -12.23
N THR A 84 -5.57 12.35 -13.32
CA THR A 84 -5.96 12.88 -14.64
C THR A 84 -7.46 13.12 -14.82
N HIS A 85 -8.31 12.42 -14.06
CA HIS A 85 -9.77 12.54 -14.16
C HIS A 85 -10.41 12.96 -12.83
N GLY A 86 -9.60 13.32 -11.82
CA GLY A 86 -10.09 13.69 -10.50
C GLY A 86 -10.91 12.62 -9.79
N LYS A 87 -10.61 11.33 -10.02
CA LYS A 87 -11.31 10.21 -9.37
C LYS A 87 -10.84 9.97 -7.93
N SER A 88 -10.96 11.00 -7.10
CA SER A 88 -10.66 11.00 -5.66
C SER A 88 -11.74 11.79 -4.93
N TYR A 89 -11.98 11.45 -3.66
CA TYR A 89 -12.81 12.30 -2.80
C TYR A 89 -12.06 13.55 -2.33
N THR A 90 -10.72 13.49 -2.33
CA THR A 90 -9.85 14.61 -2.00
C THR A 90 -9.15 15.14 -3.26
N MET A 91 -9.55 16.32 -3.74
CA MET A 91 -8.93 17.02 -4.87
C MET A 91 -8.48 18.45 -4.49
N PRO A 92 -7.35 18.95 -5.02
CA PRO A 92 -6.36 18.22 -5.83
C PRO A 92 -5.70 17.08 -5.04
N PHE A 93 -5.17 16.06 -5.74
CA PHE A 93 -4.72 14.82 -5.10
C PHE A 93 -3.64 15.03 -4.02
N TYR A 94 -2.87 16.12 -4.10
CA TYR A 94 -1.82 16.53 -3.17
C TYR A 94 -2.32 17.42 -2.02
N SER A 95 -3.63 17.66 -1.91
CA SER A 95 -4.20 18.51 -0.87
C SER A 95 -3.79 18.07 0.54
N GLY A 96 -3.26 19.02 1.32
CA GLY A 96 -2.78 18.79 2.68
C GLY A 96 -1.43 18.06 2.79
N LEU A 97 -0.77 17.72 1.68
CA LEU A 97 0.56 17.09 1.71
C LEU A 97 1.53 17.97 2.52
N LYS A 98 2.13 17.38 3.55
CA LYS A 98 3.13 18.04 4.39
C LYS A 98 4.43 18.32 3.62
N PRO A 99 5.23 19.31 4.04
CA PRO A 99 6.57 19.52 3.50
C PRO A 99 7.42 18.25 3.56
N ASN A 100 8.24 18.01 2.54
CA ASN A 100 9.06 16.80 2.36
C ASN A 100 8.25 15.49 2.26
N GLY A 101 6.94 15.60 2.00
CA GLY A 101 6.02 14.48 1.87
C GLY A 101 6.32 13.61 0.65
N VAL A 102 5.85 12.36 0.70
CA VAL A 102 6.03 11.38 -0.38
C VAL A 102 4.73 11.22 -1.16
N VAL A 103 4.84 11.16 -2.48
CA VAL A 103 3.78 10.73 -3.38
C VAL A 103 4.27 9.50 -4.14
N LEU A 104 3.65 8.35 -3.91
CA LEU A 104 3.92 7.11 -4.66
C LEU A 104 2.77 6.86 -5.63
N ILE A 105 3.08 6.81 -6.92
CA ILE A 105 2.09 6.70 -8.00
C ILE A 105 2.31 5.39 -8.75
N ASN A 106 1.26 4.57 -8.87
CA ASN A 106 1.25 3.45 -9.80
C ASN A 106 1.17 3.98 -11.23
N SER A 107 2.32 4.03 -11.90
CA SER A 107 2.48 4.41 -13.30
C SER A 107 3.85 3.96 -13.76
N ASP A 108 3.92 3.40 -14.97
CA ASP A 108 5.15 3.06 -15.66
C ASP A 108 5.85 4.28 -16.28
N VAL A 109 5.10 5.35 -16.51
CA VAL A 109 5.60 6.63 -17.02
C VAL A 109 5.24 7.79 -16.10
N PRO A 110 6.07 8.87 -16.05
CA PRO A 110 5.70 10.08 -15.35
C PRO A 110 4.38 10.67 -15.85
N ILE A 111 3.49 11.01 -14.92
CA ILE A 111 2.22 11.69 -15.24
C ILE A 111 2.52 13.17 -15.46
N LYS A 112 2.07 13.70 -16.60
CA LYS A 112 2.15 15.14 -16.89
C LYS A 112 1.20 15.90 -15.96
N LEU A 113 1.78 16.70 -15.08
CA LEU A 113 1.06 17.58 -14.16
C LEU A 113 0.83 18.94 -14.82
N VAL A 114 -0.18 19.69 -14.38
CA VAL A 114 -0.35 21.08 -14.85
C VAL A 114 0.56 22.03 -14.06
N PRO A 115 0.93 23.21 -14.60
CA PRO A 115 1.97 24.07 -13.99
C PRO A 115 1.74 24.43 -12.52
N ASP A 116 0.48 24.64 -12.12
CA ASP A 116 0.15 24.93 -10.71
C ASP A 116 0.39 23.72 -9.78
N GLU A 117 0.12 22.50 -10.25
CA GLU A 117 0.38 21.28 -9.47
C GLU A 117 1.88 21.04 -9.30
N GLU A 118 2.65 21.25 -10.38
CA GLU A 118 4.11 21.18 -10.33
C GLU A 118 4.70 22.22 -9.37
N ARG A 119 4.18 23.45 -9.40
CA ARG A 119 4.59 24.53 -8.48
C ARG A 119 4.32 24.14 -7.03
N GLU A 120 3.09 23.75 -6.69
CA GLU A 120 2.70 23.38 -5.33
C GLU A 120 3.52 22.20 -4.78
N LEU A 121 3.74 21.16 -5.59
CA LEU A 121 4.53 20.01 -5.17
C LEU A 121 6.01 20.37 -4.99
N LYS A 122 6.54 21.25 -5.84
CA LYS A 122 7.92 21.75 -5.73
C LYS A 122 8.12 22.63 -4.49
N GLU A 123 7.19 23.55 -4.21
CA GLU A 123 7.23 24.42 -3.03
C GLU A 123 7.18 23.62 -1.72
N ARG A 124 6.48 22.48 -1.72
CA ARG A 124 6.44 21.53 -0.58
C ARG A 124 7.67 20.63 -0.49
N ASN A 125 8.61 20.72 -1.44
CA ASN A 125 9.70 19.78 -1.60
C ASN A 125 9.19 18.31 -1.62
N ALA A 126 8.09 18.07 -2.33
CA ALA A 126 7.47 16.75 -2.38
C ALA A 126 8.33 15.77 -3.18
N ARG A 127 8.48 14.55 -2.66
CA ARG A 127 9.18 13.46 -3.35
C ARG A 127 8.17 12.60 -4.10
N ILE A 128 8.24 12.62 -5.42
CA ILE A 128 7.30 11.91 -6.30
C ILE A 128 8.00 10.69 -6.88
N PHE A 129 7.42 9.51 -6.68
CA PHE A 129 7.91 8.24 -7.21
C PHE A 129 6.86 7.60 -8.11
N TYR A 130 7.30 7.12 -9.27
CA TYR A 130 6.47 6.40 -10.23
C TYR A 130 6.88 4.92 -10.23
N LEU A 131 5.98 4.06 -9.79
CA LEU A 131 6.19 2.62 -9.70
C LEU A 131 5.37 1.93 -10.80
N PRO A 132 5.98 1.09 -11.67
CA PRO A 132 5.24 0.24 -12.60
C PRO A 132 4.58 -0.95 -11.87
N ALA A 133 3.73 -0.69 -10.87
CA ALA A 133 3.23 -1.68 -9.91
C ALA A 133 2.41 -2.78 -10.61
N THR A 134 1.59 -2.38 -11.60
CA THR A 134 0.79 -3.33 -12.39
C THR A 134 1.68 -4.24 -13.26
N VAL A 135 2.77 -3.71 -13.81
CA VAL A 135 3.71 -4.49 -14.61
C VAL A 135 4.42 -5.52 -13.73
N LEU A 136 4.93 -5.10 -12.57
CA LEU A 136 5.53 -6.01 -11.58
C LEU A 136 4.56 -7.11 -11.14
N ALA A 137 3.28 -6.78 -10.95
CA ALA A 137 2.26 -7.76 -10.59
C ALA A 137 2.04 -8.82 -11.69
N ARG A 138 2.01 -8.39 -12.96
CA ARG A 138 1.93 -9.31 -14.10
C ARG A 138 3.15 -10.21 -14.22
N GLU A 139 4.34 -9.63 -14.10
CA GLU A 139 5.60 -10.37 -14.25
C GLU A 139 5.85 -11.40 -13.14
N LYS A 140 5.44 -11.11 -11.90
CA LYS A 140 5.72 -11.98 -10.74
C LYS A 140 4.56 -12.89 -10.37
N ALA A 141 3.32 -12.48 -10.60
CA ALA A 141 2.15 -13.23 -10.14
C ALA A 141 1.18 -13.64 -11.27
N ASP A 142 1.45 -13.27 -12.52
CA ASP A 142 0.56 -13.46 -13.69
C ASP A 142 -0.83 -12.82 -13.49
N THR A 143 -0.92 -11.73 -12.71
CA THR A 143 -2.20 -11.08 -12.43
C THR A 143 -2.07 -9.62 -12.02
N ASP A 144 -2.99 -8.79 -12.49
CA ASP A 144 -3.12 -7.38 -12.08
C ASP A 144 -3.64 -7.25 -10.65
N LEU A 145 -4.26 -8.31 -10.11
CA LEU A 145 -4.85 -8.28 -8.77
C LEU A 145 -3.80 -8.09 -7.66
N ALA A 146 -2.54 -8.40 -7.95
CA ALA A 146 -1.42 -8.21 -7.02
C ALA A 146 -0.78 -6.80 -7.11
N THR A 147 -1.32 -5.88 -7.92
CA THR A 147 -0.82 -4.50 -8.02
C THR A 147 -0.74 -3.81 -6.65
N ASN A 148 -1.72 -4.07 -5.79
CA ASN A 148 -1.74 -3.52 -4.44
C ASN A 148 -0.60 -4.03 -3.56
N MET A 149 -0.13 -5.26 -3.79
CA MET A 149 1.02 -5.85 -3.10
C MET A 149 2.32 -5.13 -3.50
N ALA A 150 2.48 -4.82 -4.78
CA ALA A 150 3.62 -4.03 -5.26
C ALA A 150 3.64 -2.64 -4.60
N MET A 151 2.48 -1.97 -4.52
CA MET A 151 2.37 -0.67 -3.84
C MET A 151 2.76 -0.73 -2.36
N VAL A 152 2.38 -1.80 -1.64
CA VAL A 152 2.75 -2.02 -0.23
C VAL A 152 4.26 -2.26 -0.09
N GLY A 153 4.86 -3.08 -0.96
CA GLY A 153 6.29 -3.37 -0.93
C GLY A 153 7.15 -2.12 -1.16
N ALA A 154 6.82 -1.32 -2.18
CA ALA A 154 7.55 -0.10 -2.48
C ALA A 154 7.41 0.94 -1.36
N ILE A 155 6.22 1.16 -0.80
CA ILE A 155 6.07 2.17 0.27
C ILE A 155 6.77 1.76 1.56
N SER A 156 6.80 0.46 1.88
CA SER A 156 7.57 -0.07 2.99
C SER A 156 9.06 0.19 2.83
N ALA A 157 9.62 0.03 1.62
CA ALA A 157 11.02 0.38 1.34
C ALA A 157 11.27 1.88 1.53
N ILE A 158 10.38 2.73 1.01
CA ILE A 158 10.51 4.20 1.10
C ILE A 158 10.49 4.67 2.57
N MET A 159 9.53 4.20 3.37
CA MET A 159 9.38 4.59 4.79
C MET A 159 10.36 3.85 5.72
N GLY A 160 10.87 2.70 5.28
CA GLY A 160 11.65 1.76 6.10
C GLY A 160 10.85 1.02 7.17
N ILE A 161 9.53 1.18 7.21
CA ILE A 161 8.59 0.45 8.08
C ILE A 161 7.25 0.25 7.35
N PRO A 162 6.48 -0.82 7.64
CA PRO A 162 6.89 -2.03 8.36
C PRO A 162 7.98 -2.81 7.60
N ASP A 163 8.61 -3.80 8.23
CA ASP A 163 9.63 -4.65 7.62
C ASP A 163 8.98 -5.78 6.81
N LEU A 164 9.75 -6.37 5.89
CA LEU A 164 9.25 -7.41 4.99
C LEU A 164 8.71 -8.65 5.72
N LYS A 165 9.27 -9.03 6.87
CA LYS A 165 8.79 -10.20 7.62
C LYS A 165 7.42 -9.92 8.24
N SER A 166 7.23 -8.72 8.78
CA SER A 166 5.94 -8.30 9.32
C SER A 166 4.87 -8.17 8.22
N LEU A 167 5.24 -7.69 7.03
CA LEU A 167 4.36 -7.68 5.87
C LEU A 167 4.00 -9.10 5.41
N GLU A 168 4.97 -10.02 5.37
CA GLU A 168 4.72 -11.42 5.03
C GLU A 168 3.72 -12.07 5.97
N GLN A 169 3.91 -11.88 7.28
CA GLN A 169 2.97 -12.37 8.29
C GLN A 169 1.60 -11.74 8.12
N SER A 170 1.52 -10.45 7.79
CA SER A 170 0.26 -9.79 7.52
C SER A 170 -0.46 -10.35 6.29
N VAL A 171 0.28 -10.68 5.22
CA VAL A 171 -0.29 -11.31 4.02
C VAL A 171 -0.79 -12.72 4.36
N LYS A 172 -0.02 -13.49 5.13
CA LYS A 172 -0.43 -14.81 5.64
C LYS A 172 -1.75 -14.72 6.40
N GLU A 173 -1.85 -13.83 7.38
CA GLU A 173 -3.07 -13.66 8.18
C GLU A 173 -4.28 -13.26 7.35
N ARG A 174 -4.08 -12.37 6.36
CA ARG A 174 -5.15 -11.90 5.47
C ARG A 174 -5.74 -13.00 4.59
N PHE A 175 -4.89 -13.88 4.02
CA PHE A 175 -5.34 -14.87 3.03
C PHE A 175 -5.53 -16.29 3.59
N LEU A 176 -4.85 -16.64 4.69
CA LEU A 176 -5.05 -17.91 5.38
C LEU A 176 -6.19 -17.85 6.40
N GLY A 177 -6.27 -16.79 7.21
CA GLY A 177 -7.27 -16.61 8.28
C GLY A 177 -7.12 -17.59 9.46
N LYS A 178 -7.79 -17.29 10.59
CA LYS A 178 -7.91 -18.22 11.73
C LYS A 178 -8.96 -19.29 11.44
N GLY A 179 -8.52 -20.54 11.34
CA GLY A 179 -9.32 -21.73 11.63
C GLY A 179 -10.12 -22.31 10.46
N PHE A 180 -9.64 -23.43 9.95
CA PHE A 180 -10.53 -24.43 9.35
C PHE A 180 -11.32 -25.06 10.50
N VAL A 181 -12.59 -24.69 10.69
CA VAL A 181 -13.52 -25.49 11.51
C VAL A 181 -14.21 -26.45 10.55
N VAL A 182 -13.81 -27.73 10.60
CA VAL A 182 -14.44 -28.80 9.83
C VAL A 182 -15.15 -29.72 10.82
N SER A 183 -16.47 -29.73 10.77
CA SER A 183 -17.29 -30.79 11.35
C SER A 183 -17.60 -31.82 10.26
N GLY A 184 -17.04 -33.02 10.38
CA GLY A 184 -17.42 -34.21 9.57
C GLY A 184 -16.28 -34.79 8.75
N GLY A 185 -16.02 -36.10 8.92
CA GLY A 185 -14.93 -36.84 8.30
C GLY A 185 -15.28 -37.45 6.93
N THR A 186 -14.30 -37.45 6.02
CA THR A 186 -14.11 -38.37 4.87
C THR A 186 -12.88 -37.94 4.06
N ALA A 187 -12.13 -38.88 3.49
CA ALA A 187 -10.91 -38.64 2.69
C ALA A 187 -11.11 -37.73 1.45
N ALA A 188 -12.36 -37.54 1.00
CA ALA A 188 -12.69 -36.58 -0.05
C ALA A 188 -12.60 -35.13 0.43
N LEU A 189 -12.89 -34.86 1.71
CA LEU A 189 -12.70 -33.55 2.33
C LEU A 189 -11.21 -33.24 2.46
N ASP A 190 -10.39 -34.22 2.84
CA ASP A 190 -8.93 -34.05 2.98
C ASP A 190 -8.29 -33.60 1.66
N ASN A 191 -8.62 -34.24 0.54
CA ASN A 191 -8.13 -33.84 -0.79
C ASN A 191 -8.60 -32.43 -1.23
N VAL A 192 -9.82 -32.03 -0.88
CA VAL A 192 -10.33 -30.68 -1.18
C VAL A 192 -9.65 -29.63 -0.31
N ILE A 193 -9.39 -29.98 0.95
CA ILE A 193 -8.67 -29.16 1.92
C ILE A 193 -7.24 -28.96 1.44
N GLU A 194 -6.50 -30.03 1.12
CA GLU A 194 -5.13 -29.98 0.60
C GLU A 194 -5.03 -29.12 -0.67
N ARG A 195 -5.93 -29.31 -1.65
CA ARG A 195 -5.95 -28.49 -2.87
C ARG A 195 -6.22 -27.01 -2.57
N LYS A 196 -7.11 -26.70 -1.63
CA LYS A 196 -7.38 -25.31 -1.21
C LYS A 196 -6.18 -24.72 -0.48
N PHE A 197 -5.51 -25.48 0.36
CA PHE A 197 -4.29 -25.07 1.05
C PHE A 197 -3.15 -24.79 0.07
N ALA A 198 -2.86 -25.72 -0.83
CA ALA A 198 -1.81 -25.55 -1.85
C ALA A 198 -2.06 -24.30 -2.72
N LYS A 199 -3.32 -24.05 -3.12
CA LYS A 199 -3.69 -22.83 -3.85
C LYS A 199 -3.47 -21.56 -3.02
N LYS A 200 -3.81 -21.59 -1.73
CA LYS A 200 -3.57 -20.44 -0.83
C LYS A 200 -2.07 -20.21 -0.63
N GLU A 201 -1.27 -21.26 -0.43
CA GLU A 201 0.19 -21.13 -0.33
C GLU A 201 0.81 -20.56 -1.59
N GLN A 202 0.38 -21.04 -2.76
CA GLN A 202 0.82 -20.48 -4.04
C GLN A 202 0.45 -19.00 -4.18
N LEU A 203 -0.77 -18.62 -3.77
CA LEU A 203 -1.21 -17.22 -3.76
C LEU A 203 -0.35 -16.36 -2.83
N LEU A 204 -0.03 -16.85 -1.63
CA LEU A 204 0.84 -16.15 -0.68
C LEU A 204 2.22 -15.94 -1.27
N LYS A 205 2.81 -17.00 -1.85
CA LYS A 205 4.12 -16.96 -2.48
C LYS A 205 4.15 -15.91 -3.58
N LYS A 206 3.18 -15.94 -4.50
CA LYS A 206 3.04 -14.95 -5.58
C LYS A 206 2.91 -13.52 -5.05
N ASN A 207 2.07 -13.29 -4.04
CA ASN A 207 1.92 -11.96 -3.43
C ASN A 207 3.24 -11.48 -2.79
N MET A 208 3.98 -12.38 -2.14
CA MET A 208 5.27 -12.04 -1.52
C MET A 208 6.38 -11.79 -2.54
N GLU A 209 6.39 -12.51 -3.65
CA GLU A 209 7.30 -12.24 -4.77
C GLU A 209 7.06 -10.83 -5.33
N VAL A 210 5.80 -10.41 -5.45
CA VAL A 210 5.42 -9.06 -5.91
C VAL A 210 5.83 -7.99 -4.89
N ILE A 211 5.59 -8.20 -3.59
CA ILE A 211 6.04 -7.30 -2.51
C ILE A 211 7.56 -7.12 -2.58
N SER A 212 8.29 -8.23 -2.64
CA SER A 212 9.75 -8.22 -2.63
C SER A 212 10.32 -7.56 -3.87
N ALA A 213 9.73 -7.83 -5.05
CA ALA A 213 10.15 -7.19 -6.29
C ALA A 213 9.97 -5.67 -6.25
N ALA A 214 8.83 -5.18 -5.75
CA ALA A 214 8.59 -3.75 -5.64
C ALA A 214 9.43 -3.08 -4.55
N TYR A 215 9.70 -3.78 -3.44
CA TYR A 215 10.63 -3.33 -2.41
C TYR A 215 12.03 -3.13 -3.00
N ASN A 216 12.55 -4.16 -3.70
CA ASN A 216 13.87 -4.11 -4.32
C ASN A 216 13.95 -3.04 -5.42
N TYR A 217 12.89 -2.89 -6.23
CA TYR A 217 12.80 -1.80 -7.20
C TYR A 217 13.02 -0.43 -6.55
N ALA A 218 12.34 -0.16 -5.42
CA ALA A 218 12.51 1.09 -4.69
C ALA A 218 13.93 1.28 -4.11
N VAL A 219 14.57 0.21 -3.65
CA VAL A 219 15.96 0.23 -3.16
C VAL A 219 16.95 0.50 -4.29
N GLU A 220 16.81 -0.20 -5.42
CA GLU A 220 17.68 -0.06 -6.61
C GLU A 220 17.60 1.35 -7.22
N HIS A 221 16.42 1.99 -7.13
CA HIS A 221 16.21 3.37 -7.60
C HIS A 221 16.54 4.43 -6.55
N ASN A 222 17.13 4.06 -5.40
CA ASN A 222 17.53 4.94 -4.31
C ASN A 222 16.38 5.75 -3.67
N TRP A 223 15.20 5.13 -3.51
CA TRP A 223 14.04 5.81 -2.94
C TRP A 223 13.96 5.78 -1.40
N THR A 224 14.88 5.07 -0.75
CA THR A 224 14.86 4.87 0.70
C THR A 224 15.22 6.14 1.48
N GLU A 225 14.64 6.32 2.67
CA GLU A 225 14.97 7.44 3.56
C GLU A 225 16.47 7.55 3.89
N GLN A 226 17.17 6.43 4.06
CA GLN A 226 18.59 6.42 4.44
C GLN A 226 19.49 6.93 3.32
N GLN A 227 19.21 6.56 2.07
CA GLN A 227 19.97 7.01 0.92
C GLN A 227 19.72 8.49 0.64
N GLN A 228 18.50 8.97 0.85
CA GLN A 228 18.15 10.38 0.60
C GLN A 228 18.70 11.34 1.65
N ALA A 229 18.90 10.89 2.90
CA ALA A 229 19.60 11.68 3.91
C ALA A 229 21.11 11.82 3.62
N ALA A 230 21.67 10.97 2.75
CA ALA A 230 23.07 11.05 2.32
C ALA A 230 23.28 11.88 1.04
N THR A 231 22.22 12.15 0.28
CA THR A 231 22.24 12.96 -0.96
C THR A 231 21.75 14.40 -0.76
N ALA A 232 21.30 14.77 0.43
CA ALA A 232 20.85 16.11 0.82
C ALA A 232 21.92 16.83 1.64
#